data_AF-A0A357ZAF7-F1
#
_entry.id   AF-A0A357ZAF7-F1
#
_cell.length_a   1.000
_cell.length_b   1.000
_cell.length_c   1.000
_cell.angle_alpha   90.00
_cell.angle_beta   90.00
_cell.angle_gamma   90.00
#
_symmetry.space_group_name_H-M   'P 1'
#
loop_
_entity.id
_entity.type
_entity.pdbx_description
1 polymer ?
#
loop_
_entity_poly.entity_id
_entity_poly.type
_entity_poly.pdbx_seq_one_letter_code
_entity_poly.pdbx_strand_id
1 'polypeptide(L)'
;MTNEEIKEYITTLAPAATYDETGEWLNILVTAEELQPLMLALRNGKMQMNYLFCLTCVDFKTHLTMVYHLSATTHRQSIVIKANLNREQPVIETVCDIW
;
A
#
# COMPACT_ATOMS: atom_id res chain seq x y z
N MET A 1 12.30 -10.44 1.43
CA MET A 1 12.64 -9.91 0.09
C MET A 1 13.43 -8.64 0.31
N THR A 2 14.37 -8.29 -0.57
CA THR A 2 15.03 -6.97 -0.49
C THR A 2 14.06 -5.87 -0.95
N ASN A 3 14.36 -4.61 -0.64
CA ASN A 3 13.52 -3.51 -1.08
C ASN A 3 13.44 -3.44 -2.62
N GLU A 4 14.53 -3.75 -3.32
CA GLU A 4 14.58 -3.82 -4.79
C GLU A 4 13.61 -4.88 -5.34
N GLU A 5 13.63 -6.09 -4.78
CA GLU A 5 12.71 -7.17 -5.20
C GLU A 5 11.24 -6.81 -4.95
N ILE A 6 10.96 -6.05 -3.89
CA ILE A 6 9.62 -5.56 -3.56
C ILE A 6 9.19 -4.48 -4.57
N LYS A 7 10.06 -3.50 -4.84
CA LYS A 7 9.82 -2.43 -5.82
C LYS A 7 9.56 -3.01 -7.22
N GLU A 8 10.40 -3.95 -7.67
CA GLU A 8 10.20 -4.62 -8.96
C GLU A 8 8.84 -5.32 -9.01
N TYR A 9 8.50 -6.09 -7.97
CA TYR A 9 7.23 -6.79 -7.91
C TYR A 9 6.03 -5.85 -7.95
N ILE A 10 6.03 -4.82 -7.10
CA ILE A 10 4.92 -3.87 -7.04
C ILE A 10 4.80 -3.12 -8.37
N THR A 11 5.90 -2.74 -9.01
CA THR A 11 5.87 -2.08 -10.32
C THR A 11 5.20 -2.93 -11.40
N THR A 12 5.27 -4.27 -11.32
CA THR A 12 4.53 -5.14 -12.24
C THR A 12 3.02 -5.14 -12.02
N LEU A 13 2.55 -4.78 -10.82
CA LEU A 13 1.13 -4.79 -10.42
C LEU A 13 0.50 -3.39 -10.44
N ALA A 14 1.27 -2.38 -10.07
CA ALA A 14 0.91 -0.97 -10.03
C ALA A 14 2.02 -0.16 -10.72
N PRO A 15 1.97 0.00 -12.06
CA PRO A 15 3.02 0.66 -12.83
C PRO A 15 3.22 2.14 -12.47
N ALA A 16 2.19 2.81 -11.92
CA ALA A 16 2.30 4.19 -11.47
C ALA A 16 2.85 4.33 -10.04
N ALA A 17 3.24 3.23 -9.39
CA ALA A 17 3.76 3.24 -8.04
C ALA A 17 5.07 4.04 -7.92
N THR A 18 5.15 4.85 -6.87
CA THR A 18 6.39 5.55 -6.47
C THR A 18 6.85 5.07 -5.11
N TYR A 19 8.15 5.16 -4.84
CA TYR A 19 8.77 4.54 -3.69
C TYR A 19 9.57 5.55 -2.88
N ASP A 20 9.44 5.46 -1.55
CA ASP A 20 10.17 6.27 -0.60
C ASP A 20 10.76 5.38 0.50
N GLU A 21 12.08 5.49 0.67
CA GLU A 21 12.89 4.71 1.62
C GLU A 21 13.37 5.54 2.81
N THR A 22 12.91 6.79 2.93
CA THR A 22 13.31 7.66 4.05
C THR A 22 12.65 7.27 5.38
N GLY A 23 11.55 6.51 5.34
CA GLY A 23 10.85 6.00 6.51
C GLY A 23 11.45 4.71 7.08
N GLU A 24 10.90 4.24 8.21
CA GLU A 24 11.30 2.98 8.85
C GLU A 24 11.05 1.76 7.94
N TRP A 25 9.96 1.78 7.18
CA TRP A 25 9.61 0.76 6.20
C TRP A 25 9.52 1.37 4.81
N LEU A 26 9.60 0.53 3.78
CA LEU A 26 9.40 0.95 2.40
C LEU A 26 7.98 1.52 2.24
N ASN A 27 7.91 2.80 1.86
CA ASN A 27 6.68 3.49 1.55
C ASN A 27 6.42 3.41 0.04
N ILE A 28 5.23 2.96 -0.32
CA ILE A 28 4.79 2.79 -1.70
C ILE A 28 3.55 3.67 -1.89
N LEU A 29 3.63 4.66 -2.75
CA LEU A 29 2.48 5.49 -3.14
C LEU A 29 1.92 4.99 -4.46
N VAL A 30 0.62 4.68 -4.47
CA VAL A 30 -0.15 4.21 -5.64
C VAL A 30 -1.35 5.11 -5.91
N THR A 31 -1.98 4.94 -7.06
CA THR A 31 -3.28 5.58 -7.33
C THR A 31 -4.41 4.84 -6.61
N ALA A 32 -5.57 5.50 -6.46
CA ALA A 32 -6.72 4.89 -5.80
C ALA A 32 -7.24 3.67 -6.58
N GLU A 33 -7.15 3.70 -7.90
CA GLU A 33 -7.60 2.65 -8.82
C GLU A 33 -6.71 1.40 -8.77
N GLU A 34 -5.41 1.59 -8.55
CA GLU A 34 -4.45 0.49 -8.44
C GLU A 34 -4.45 -0.17 -7.05
N LEU A 35 -5.02 0.48 -6.03
CA LEU A 35 -4.95 0.02 -4.66
C LEU A 35 -5.58 -1.37 -4.48
N GLN A 36 -6.85 -1.56 -4.82
CA GLN A 36 -7.57 -2.80 -4.50
C GLN A 36 -6.95 -4.03 -5.19
N PRO A 37 -6.61 -3.99 -6.50
CA PRO A 37 -5.95 -5.11 -7.17
C PRO A 37 -4.57 -5.41 -6.56
N LEU A 38 -3.78 -4.38 -6.22
CA LEU A 38 -2.50 -4.53 -5.56
C LEU A 38 -2.66 -5.20 -4.19
N MET A 39 -3.61 -4.74 -3.38
CA MET A 39 -3.87 -5.26 -2.04
C MET A 39 -4.25 -6.75 -2.07
N LEU A 40 -5.07 -7.16 -3.03
CA LEU A 40 -5.43 -8.57 -3.22
C LEU A 40 -4.20 -9.42 -3.61
N ALA A 41 -3.37 -8.90 -4.51
CA ALA A 41 -2.12 -9.55 -4.92
C ALA A 41 -1.09 -9.64 -3.79
N LEU A 42 -1.01 -8.63 -2.92
CA LEU A 42 -0.13 -8.62 -1.75
C LEU A 42 -0.57 -9.67 -0.71
N ARG A 43 -1.88 -9.83 -0.50
CA ARG A 43 -2.44 -10.83 0.43
C ARG A 43 -2.24 -12.26 -0.06
N ASN A 44 -2.58 -12.53 -1.32
CA ASN A 44 -2.63 -13.89 -1.87
C ASN A 44 -1.37 -14.31 -2.65
N GLY A 45 -0.50 -13.34 -2.97
CA GLY A 45 0.72 -13.57 -3.74
C GLY A 45 1.94 -13.92 -2.88
N LYS A 46 3.11 -13.74 -3.47
CA LYS A 46 4.39 -14.15 -2.86
C LYS A 46 4.71 -13.44 -1.54
N MET A 47 4.19 -12.23 -1.36
CA MET A 47 4.47 -11.40 -0.18
C MET A 47 3.63 -11.78 1.04
N GLN A 48 2.53 -12.53 0.87
CA GLN A 48 1.70 -13.06 1.97
C GLN A 48 1.41 -12.03 3.07
N MET A 49 1.01 -10.82 2.69
CA MET A 49 0.71 -9.71 3.61
C MET A 49 -0.57 -10.00 4.39
N ASN A 50 -0.44 -10.82 5.44
CA ASN A 50 -1.56 -11.41 6.17
C ASN A 50 -2.05 -10.57 7.35
N TYR A 51 -1.42 -9.41 7.61
CA TYR A 51 -1.80 -8.55 8.72
C TYR A 51 -1.81 -7.07 8.32
N LEU A 52 -3.00 -6.49 8.24
CA LEU A 52 -3.22 -5.04 8.16
C LEU A 52 -3.41 -4.53 9.59
N PHE A 53 -2.39 -3.89 10.14
CA PHE A 53 -2.38 -3.55 11.57
C PHE A 53 -2.70 -2.10 11.87
N CYS A 54 -2.63 -1.23 10.85
CA CYS A 54 -2.95 0.17 11.00
C CYS A 54 -3.49 0.74 9.69
N LEU A 55 -4.68 1.33 9.76
CA LEU A 55 -5.33 2.07 8.68
C LEU A 55 -5.57 3.50 9.16
N THR A 56 -4.94 4.45 8.51
CA THR A 56 -5.07 5.88 8.86
C THR A 56 -5.26 6.74 7.61
N CYS A 57 -5.68 7.98 7.82
CA CYS A 57 -5.77 8.99 6.79
C CYS A 57 -5.03 10.24 7.26
N VAL A 58 -4.21 10.82 6.39
CA VAL A 58 -3.51 12.09 6.62
C VAL A 58 -4.22 13.18 5.81
N ASP A 59 -4.59 14.27 6.47
CA ASP A 59 -5.16 15.45 5.81
C ASP A 59 -4.04 16.44 5.44
N PHE A 60 -3.72 16.52 4.15
CA PHE A 60 -2.89 17.58 3.61
C PHE A 60 -3.77 18.70 3.07
N LYS A 61 -3.24 19.94 3.05
CA LYS A 61 -3.96 21.10 2.52
C LYS A 61 -4.52 20.88 1.11
N THR A 62 -3.85 20.07 0.29
CA THR A 62 -4.21 19.84 -1.12
C THR A 62 -4.95 18.53 -1.40
N HIS A 63 -4.83 17.51 -0.54
CA HIS A 63 -5.39 16.17 -0.77
C HIS A 63 -5.47 15.38 0.53
N LEU A 64 -6.21 14.27 0.52
CA LEU A 64 -6.13 13.28 1.59
C LEU A 64 -5.21 12.15 1.16
N THR A 65 -4.46 11.57 2.10
CA THR A 65 -3.63 10.38 1.84
C THR A 65 -4.06 9.26 2.78
N MET A 66 -4.62 8.19 2.21
CA MET A 66 -4.86 6.95 2.94
C MET A 66 -3.53 6.23 3.14
N VAL A 67 -3.31 5.67 4.33
CA VAL A 67 -2.09 4.97 4.71
C VAL A 67 -2.44 3.61 5.31
N TYR A 68 -1.90 2.56 4.71
CA TYR A 68 -2.10 1.17 5.07
C TYR A 68 -0.77 0.57 5.52
N HIS A 69 -0.70 0.12 6.76
CA HIS A 69 0.47 -0.59 7.24
C HIS A 69 0.22 -2.09 7.21
N LEU A 70 1.01 -2.78 6.40
CA LEU A 70 0.92 -4.20 6.16
C LEU A 70 2.14 -4.91 6.74
N SER A 71 1.91 -6.10 7.27
CA SER A 71 2.96 -7.00 7.70
C SER A 71 2.66 -8.43 7.27
N ALA A 72 3.71 -9.13 6.87
CA ALA A 72 3.70 -10.58 6.69
C ALA A 72 4.29 -11.24 7.93
N THR A 73 3.44 -11.80 8.79
CA THR A 73 3.88 -12.38 10.08
C THR A 73 4.73 -13.63 9.92
N THR A 74 4.66 -14.31 8.77
CA THR A 74 5.43 -15.52 8.46
C THR A 74 6.92 -15.26 8.26
N HIS A 75 7.28 -14.10 7.71
CA HIS A 75 8.66 -13.74 7.39
C HIS A 75 9.06 -12.34 7.88
N ARG A 76 8.23 -11.73 8.74
CA ARG A 76 8.46 -10.47 9.45
C ARG A 76 8.88 -9.31 8.53
N GLN A 77 8.17 -9.19 7.41
CA GLN A 77 8.36 -8.10 6.45
C GLN A 77 7.20 -7.11 6.60
N SER A 78 7.50 -5.83 6.80
CA SER A 78 6.50 -4.75 6.84
C SER A 78 6.71 -3.77 5.70
N ILE A 79 5.61 -3.26 5.15
CA ILE A 79 5.58 -2.22 4.11
C ILE A 79 4.43 -1.25 4.38
N VAL A 80 4.50 -0.06 3.79
CA VAL A 80 3.45 0.95 3.88
C VAL A 80 2.92 1.26 2.50
N ILE A 81 1.62 1.05 2.28
CA ILE A 81 0.94 1.47 1.05
C ILE A 81 0.22 2.80 1.32
N LYS A 82 0.37 3.75 0.41
CA LYS A 82 -0.29 5.06 0.44
C LYS A 82 -1.10 5.26 -0.82
N ALA A 83 -2.24 5.91 -0.71
CA ALA A 83 -3.04 6.34 -1.86
C ALA A 83 -3.53 7.77 -1.65
N ASN A 84 -3.25 8.64 -2.62
CA ASN A 84 -3.74 10.01 -2.61
C ASN A 84 -5.16 10.08 -3.17
N LEU A 85 -6.01 10.84 -2.49
CA LEU A 85 -7.42 11.02 -2.84
C LEU A 85 -7.72 12.47 -3.15
N ASN A 86 -8.67 12.67 -4.05
CA ASN A 86 -9.28 13.97 -4.27
C ASN A 86 -10.01 14.40 -2.98
N ARG A 87 -9.71 15.61 -2.49
CA ARG A 87 -10.31 16.13 -1.24
C ARG A 87 -11.81 16.37 -1.36
N GLU A 88 -12.30 16.80 -2.52
CA GLU A 88 -13.71 17.10 -2.79
C GLU A 88 -14.53 15.81 -2.96
N GLN A 89 -13.89 14.75 -3.45
CA GLN A 89 -14.50 13.43 -3.62
C GLN A 89 -13.56 12.32 -3.12
N PRO A 90 -13.39 12.17 -1.79
CA PRO A 90 -12.41 11.26 -1.21
C PRO A 90 -12.97 9.84 -1.14
N VAL A 91 -13.08 9.18 -2.28
CA VAL A 91 -13.58 7.80 -2.39
C VAL A 91 -12.44 6.87 -2.75
N ILE A 92 -12.38 5.72 -2.08
CA ILE A 92 -11.47 4.62 -2.40
C ILE A 92 -12.16 3.30 -2.10
N GLU A 93 -11.78 2.26 -2.84
CA GLU A 93 -12.28 0.91 -2.63
C GLU A 93 -11.92 0.37 -1.24
N THR A 94 -12.86 -0.37 -0.64
CA THR A 94 -12.62 -1.05 0.64
C THR A 94 -11.73 -2.26 0.45
N VAL A 95 -11.06 -2.66 1.53
CA VAL A 95 -10.22 -3.87 1.59
C VAL A 95 -10.70 -4.85 2.66
N CYS A 96 -11.90 -4.65 3.22
CA CYS A 96 -12.48 -5.50 4.27
C CYS A 96 -12.78 -6.94 3.81
N ASP A 97 -12.87 -7.19 2.51
CA ASP A 97 -12.99 -8.54 1.95
C ASP A 97 -11.62 -9.26 1.85
N ILE A 98 -10.52 -8.53 2.05
CA ILE A 98 -9.14 -9.03 1.98
C ILE A 98 -8.54 -9.26 3.39
N TRP A 99 -8.84 -8.38 4.36
CA TRP A 99 -8.43 -8.49 5.78
C TRP A 99 -9.63 -8.40 6.72
#